data_AF-A0A3G9J1J1-F1
#
_entry.id   AF-A0A3G9J1J1-F1
#
_cell.length_a   1.000
_cell.length_b   1.000
_cell.length_c   1.000
_cell.angle_alpha   90.00
_cell.angle_beta   90.00
_cell.angle_gamma   90.00
#
_symmetry.space_group_name_H-M   'P 1'
#
loop_
_entity.id
_entity.type
_entity.pdbx_description
1 polymer ?
#
loop_
_entity_poly.entity_id
_entity_poly.type
_entity_poly.pdbx_seq_one_letter_code
_entity_poly.pdbx_strand_id
1 'polypeptide(L)' 'MVFFAALLFFVPGLLGIFFPTLGWYIRYGWMVDGDSEPSDAFIFMSRLGGFIAIILGFAVLFSGGSILNFN' A
#
# COMPACT_ATOMS: atom_id res chain seq x y z
N MET A 1 9.59 -17.04 -5.96
CA MET A 1 8.20 -16.60 -5.68
C MET A 1 8.10 -15.49 -4.64
N VAL A 2 8.78 -15.54 -3.50
CA VAL A 2 8.61 -14.58 -2.39
C VAL A 2 8.87 -13.12 -2.77
N PHE A 3 9.88 -12.86 -3.62
CA PHE A 3 10.17 -11.51 -4.10
C PHE A 3 8.98 -10.88 -4.85
N PHE A 4 8.35 -11.63 -5.75
CA PHE A 4 7.15 -11.18 -6.45
C PHE A 4 5.97 -10.95 -5.50
N ALA A 5 5.81 -11.81 -4.49
CA ALA A 5 4.78 -11.64 -3.47
C ALA A 5 5.00 -10.36 -2.64
N ALA A 6 6.25 -10.03 -2.30
CA ALA A 6 6.55 -8.80 -1.58
C ALA A 6 6.30 -7.54 -2.42
N LEU A 7 6.52 -7.61 -3.73
CA LEU A 7 6.24 -6.50 -4.65
C LEU A 7 4.78 -6.05 -4.60
N LEU A 8 3.85 -6.98 -4.34
CA LEU A 8 2.42 -6.68 -4.15
C LEU A 8 2.14 -5.78 -2.95
N PHE A 9 3.07 -5.69 -1.99
CA PHE A 9 2.96 -4.78 -0.84
C PHE A 9 3.72 -3.48 -1.09
N PHE A 10 4.91 -3.53 -1.70
CA PHE A 10 5.71 -2.35 -1.97
C PHE A 10 5.06 -1.38 -2.95
N VAL A 11 4.49 -1.87 -4.05
CA VAL A 11 3.88 -1.01 -5.08
C VAL A 11 2.71 -0.19 -4.51
N PRO A 12 1.65 -0.79 -3.93
CA PRO A 12 0.57 0.00 -3.33
C PRO A 12 1.04 0.77 -2.09
N GLY A 13 2.03 0.27 -1.34
CA GLY A 13 2.61 0.97 -0.20
C GLY A 13 3.25 2.31 -0.58
N LEU A 14 4.10 2.30 -1.62
CA LEU A 14 4.73 3.51 -2.15
C LEU A 14 3.70 4.47 -2.75
N LEU A 15 2.71 3.94 -3.49
CA LEU A 15 1.62 4.75 -4.05
C LEU A 15 0.82 5.44 -2.94
N GLY A 16 0.49 4.74 -1.84
CA GLY A 16 -0.23 5.32 -0.71
C GLY A 16 0.54 6.42 0.03
N ILE A 17 1.88 6.35 0.04
CA ILE A 17 2.75 7.36 0.68
C ILE A 17 2.91 8.60 -0.21
N PHE A 18 3.34 8.41 -1.47
CA PHE A 18 3.67 9.51 -2.37
C PHE A 18 2.46 10.11 -3.08
N PHE A 19 1.45 9.28 -3.35
CA PHE A 19 0.25 9.66 -4.09
C PHE A 19 -1.02 9.24 -3.33
N PRO A 20 -1.21 9.73 -2.08
CA PRO A 20 -2.27 9.26 -1.18
C PRO A 20 -3.69 9.48 -1.72
N THR A 21 -3.87 10.42 -2.66
CA THR A 21 -5.18 10.73 -3.25
C THR A 21 -5.56 9.78 -4.39
N LEU A 22 -4.61 9.10 -5.03
CA LEU A 22 -4.90 8.20 -6.17
C LEU A 22 -5.89 7.10 -5.79
N GLY A 23 -5.71 6.49 -4.61
CA GLY A 23 -6.61 5.44 -4.12
C GLY A 23 -8.04 5.94 -3.93
N TRP A 24 -8.21 7.23 -3.61
CA TRP A 24 -9.52 7.85 -3.51
C TRP A 24 -10.17 8.01 -4.87
N TYR A 25 -9.46 8.58 -5.84
CA TYR A 25 -10.00 8.81 -7.20
C TYR A 25 -10.38 7.50 -7.89
N ILE A 26 -9.59 6.44 -7.71
CA ILE A 26 -9.92 5.12 -8.27
C ILE A 26 -11.21 4.55 -7.66
N ARG A 27 -11.43 4.73 -6.36
CA ARG A 27 -12.56 4.12 -5.64
C ARG A 27 -13.84 4.95 -5.72
N TYR A 28 -13.70 6.24 -5.49
CA TYR A 28 -14.80 7.17 -5.25
C TYR A 28 -14.88 8.27 -6.30
N GLY A 29 -13.80 8.58 -7.00
CA GLY A 29 -13.76 9.70 -7.95
C GLY A 29 -14.77 9.62 -9.09
N TRP A 30 -15.34 8.44 -9.37
CA TRP A 30 -16.42 8.25 -10.34
C TRP A 30 -17.83 8.27 -9.73
N MET A 31 -17.95 8.14 -8.40
CA MET A 31 -19.22 8.12 -7.66
C MET A 31 -19.61 9.49 -7.10
N VAL A 32 -18.65 10.38 -6.88
CA VAL A 32 -18.91 11.71 -6.30
C VAL A 32 -19.06 12.74 -7.41
N ASP A 33 -20.17 13.48 -7.39
CA ASP A 33 -20.39 14.60 -8.32
C ASP A 33 -19.59 15.83 -7.89
N GLY A 34 -18.96 16.51 -8.85
CA GLY A 34 -18.24 17.79 -8.66
C GLY A 34 -16.80 17.65 -8.11
N ASP A 35 -16.25 18.78 -7.61
CA ASP A 35 -14.90 18.89 -7.03
C ASP A 35 -14.83 18.38 -5.57
N SER A 36 -15.40 17.20 -5.32
CA SER A 36 -15.29 16.59 -3.99
C SER A 36 -13.87 16.05 -3.79
N GLU A 37 -13.17 16.60 -2.81
CA GLU A 37 -11.79 16.21 -2.51
C GLU A 37 -11.72 15.16 -1.39
N PRO A 38 -10.71 14.27 -1.41
CA PRO A 38 -10.45 13.36 -0.30
C PRO A 38 -10.23 14.13 1.00
N SER A 39 -10.87 13.69 2.08
CA SER A 39 -10.69 14.29 3.40
C SER A 39 -9.27 14.12 3.93
N ASP A 40 -8.84 15.01 4.82
CA ASP A 40 -7.54 14.92 5.50
C ASP A 40 -7.35 13.57 6.22
N ALA A 41 -8.42 13.04 6.80
CA ALA A 41 -8.43 11.73 7.43
C ALA A 41 -8.14 10.61 6.42
N PHE A 42 -8.69 10.68 5.20
CA PHE A 42 -8.41 9.73 4.15
C PHE A 42 -6.94 9.80 3.69
N ILE A 43 -6.41 11.01 3.52
CA ILE A 43 -5.01 11.23 3.14
C ILE A 43 -4.07 10.67 4.21
N PHE A 44 -4.34 10.96 5.49
CA PHE A 44 -3.59 10.41 6.62
C PHE A 44 -3.64 8.89 6.65
N MET A 45 -4.84 8.31 6.53
CA MET A 45 -5.02 6.86 6.57
C MET A 45 -4.36 6.15 5.38
N SER A 46 -4.33 6.79 4.21
CA SER A 46 -3.66 6.28 3.01
C SER A 46 -2.14 6.24 3.17
N ARG A 47 -1.56 7.30 3.74
CA ARG A 47 -0.12 7.33 4.07
C ARG A 47 0.23 6.30 5.14
N LEU A 48 -0.57 6.23 6.21
CA LEU A 48 -0.37 5.27 7.32
C LEU A 48 -0.47 3.83 6.82
N GLY A 49 -1.51 3.52 6.04
CA GLY A 49 -1.68 2.22 5.39
C GLY A 49 -0.52 1.89 4.45
N GLY A 50 -0.02 2.90 3.73
CA GLY A 50 1.17 2.77 2.90
C GLY A 50 2.41 2.38 3.69
N PHE A 51 2.70 3.06 4.80
CA PHE A 51 3.81 2.69 5.70
C PHE A 51 3.67 1.27 6.25
N ILE A 52 2.46 0.88 6.69
CA ILE A 52 2.19 -0.48 7.17
C ILE A 52 2.43 -1.50 6.05
N ALA A 53 1.98 -1.24 4.82
CA ALA A 53 2.20 -2.12 3.67
C ALA A 53 3.69 -2.31 3.37
N ILE A 54 4.50 -1.24 3.43
CA ILE A 54 5.97 -1.35 3.28
C ILE A 54 6.57 -2.28 4.35
N ILE A 55 6.18 -2.11 5.62
CA ILE A 55 6.65 -2.94 6.74
C ILE A 55 6.29 -4.41 6.50
N LEU A 56 5.05 -4.69 6.07
CA LEU A 56 4.61 -6.04 5.74
C LEU A 56 5.37 -6.62 4.54
N GLY A 57 5.66 -5.81 3.52
CA GLY A 57 6.49 -6.21 2.39
C GLY A 57 7.88 -6.68 2.82
N PHE A 58 8.53 -5.96 3.74
CA PHE A 58 9.79 -6.40 4.33
C PHE A 58 9.63 -7.68 5.17
N ALA A 59 8.60 -7.78 6.00
CA ALA A 59 8.34 -8.98 6.80
C ALA A 59 8.16 -10.23 5.90
N VAL A 60 7.49 -10.09 4.76
CA VAL A 60 7.33 -11.17 3.76
C VAL A 60 8.67 -11.55 3.11
N LEU A 61 9.50 -10.57 2.75
CA LEU A 61 10.84 -10.85 2.21
C LEU A 61 11.72 -11.63 3.18
N PHE A 62 11.77 -11.21 4.45
CA PHE A 62 12.63 -11.85 5.45
C PHE A 62 12.08 -13.20 5.94
N SER A 63 10.76 -13.36 6.04
CA SER A 63 10.15 -14.66 6.41
C SER A 63 10.37 -15.74 5.34
N GLY A 64 10.38 -15.38 4.06
CA GLY A 64 10.75 -16.31 2.99
C GLY A 64 12.19 -16.79 3.06
N GLY A 65 13.11 -15.96 3.58
CA GLY A 65 14.50 -16.37 3.83
C GLY A 65 14.62 -17.38 4.98
N SER A 66 13.81 -17.25 6.03
CA SER A 66 13.80 -18.20 7.16
C SER A 66 13.16 -19.55 6.82
N ILE A 67 12.20 -19.61 5.90
CA ILE A 67 11.51 -20.86 5.50
C ILE A 67 12.41 -21.76 4.63
N LEU A 68 13.38 -21.17 3.91
CA LEU A 68 14.33 -21.92 3.07
C LEU A 68 15.58 -22.42 3.81
N ASN A 69 15.75 -22.06 5.09
CA ASN A 69 16.89 -22.47 5.94
C ASN A 69 16.57 -23.67 6.86
N PHE A 70 15.51 -24.43 6.56
CA PHE A 70 15.29 -25.76 7.13
C PHE A 70 15.79 -26.82 6.13
N ASN A 71 17.11 -26.96 6.01
CA ASN A 71 17.79 -28.14 5.46
C ASN A 71 19.13 -28.31 6.17
#